data_AF-F1TGX9-F1
#
_entry.id   AF-F1TGX9-F1
#
_cell.length_a   1.000
_cell.length_b   1.000
_cell.length_c   1.000
_cell.angle_alpha   90.00
_cell.angle_beta   90.00
_cell.angle_gamma   90.00
#
_symmetry.space_group_name_H-M   'P 1'
#
loop_
_entity.id
_entity.type
_entity.pdbx_description
1 polymer ?
#
loop_
_entity_poly.entity_id
_entity_poly.type
_entity_poly.pdbx_seq_one_letter_code
_entity_poly.pdbx_strand_id
1 'polypeptide(L)'
;MLQSIKIINKIPVCENNNSMIKRFFIYGMVGWSMEIVWTGLYSLTHGNASLEAYTSLWMFFIYGSAIFLEPLHDIIRSWNIFLRGIIWVVIIWGIEYSTGKILLSLLHVYPWRYYGKFAVEGLVRIDYAPAWFVAGLLFERIHRILDRVVIKQRN
;
A
#
# COMPACT_ATOMS: atom_id res chain seq x y z
N MET A 1 -33.57 -24.21 0.03
CA MET A 1 -33.97 -23.04 -0.79
C MET A 1 -33.47 -21.69 -0.23
N LEU A 2 -33.22 -21.53 1.08
CA LEU A 2 -32.79 -20.24 1.68
C LEU A 2 -31.25 -20.02 1.80
N GLN A 3 -30.42 -21.03 1.60
CA GLN A 3 -28.94 -20.87 1.61
C GLN A 3 -28.38 -20.34 0.28
N SER A 4 -29.09 -20.55 -0.83
CA SER A 4 -28.64 -20.20 -2.18
C SER A 4 -28.69 -18.69 -2.45
N ILE A 5 -29.42 -17.92 -1.65
CA ILE A 5 -29.60 -16.46 -1.84
C ILE A 5 -28.40 -15.66 -1.30
N LYS A 6 -27.61 -16.20 -0.36
CA LYS A 6 -26.41 -15.50 0.15
C LYS A 6 -25.25 -15.42 -0.84
N ILE A 7 -25.24 -16.25 -1.87
CA ILE A 7 -24.14 -16.31 -2.85
C ILE A 7 -24.27 -15.21 -3.92
N ILE A 8 -25.48 -14.71 -4.16
CA ILE A 8 -25.76 -13.75 -5.26
C ILE A 8 -25.38 -12.30 -4.88
N ASN A 9 -25.18 -11.97 -3.60
CA ASN A 9 -24.82 -10.62 -3.15
C ASN A 9 -23.32 -10.33 -3.10
N LYS A 10 -22.48 -11.19 -3.71
CA LYS A 10 -21.03 -10.95 -3.86
C LYS A 10 -20.62 -10.60 -5.29
N ILE A 11 -21.56 -10.11 -6.10
CA ILE A 11 -21.22 -9.42 -7.33
C ILE A 11 -20.45 -8.16 -6.92
N PRO A 12 -19.25 -7.87 -7.48
CA PRO A 12 -18.57 -6.61 -7.23
C PRO A 12 -19.52 -5.52 -7.69
N VAL A 13 -20.16 -4.86 -6.73
CA VAL A 13 -21.01 -3.71 -7.00
C VAL A 13 -20.10 -2.73 -7.71
N CYS A 14 -20.40 -2.41 -8.97
CA CYS A 14 -19.67 -1.42 -9.74
C CYS A 14 -19.49 -0.19 -8.86
N GLU A 15 -18.29 0.00 -8.31
CA GLU A 15 -17.99 1.20 -7.54
C GLU A 15 -18.14 2.36 -8.52
N ASN A 16 -18.92 3.37 -8.13
CA ASN A 16 -19.03 4.60 -8.89
C ASN A 16 -17.59 5.10 -9.16
N ASN A 17 -17.25 5.50 -10.39
CA ASN A 17 -15.92 5.99 -10.75
C ASN A 17 -15.43 7.09 -9.78
N ASN A 18 -16.35 7.90 -9.26
CA ASN A 18 -16.06 8.91 -8.24
C ASN A 18 -15.60 8.32 -6.89
N SER A 19 -16.05 7.13 -6.52
CA SER A 19 -15.57 6.37 -5.35
C SER A 19 -14.14 5.92 -5.58
N MET A 20 -13.86 5.31 -6.73
CA MET A 20 -12.51 4.80 -7.06
C MET A 20 -11.46 5.92 -7.04
N ILE A 21 -11.77 7.07 -7.65
CA ILE A 21 -10.87 8.21 -7.66
C ILE A 21 -10.62 8.71 -6.23
N LYS A 22 -11.66 8.89 -5.41
CA LYS A 22 -11.49 9.31 -4.01
C LYS A 22 -10.59 8.35 -3.23
N ARG A 23 -10.78 7.05 -3.41
CA ARG A 23 -9.99 6.02 -2.71
C ARG A 23 -8.53 6.02 -3.18
N PHE A 24 -8.29 6.18 -4.48
CA PHE A 24 -6.94 6.38 -5.02
C PHE A 24 -6.24 7.57 -4.33
N PHE A 25 -6.90 8.72 -4.24
CA PHE A 25 -6.34 9.89 -3.54
C PHE A 25 -6.10 9.62 -2.06
N ILE A 26 -7.02 8.94 -1.37
CA ILE A 26 -6.85 8.60 0.05
C ILE A 26 -5.65 7.67 0.26
N TYR A 27 -5.55 6.58 -0.51
CA TYR A 27 -4.40 5.68 -0.40
C TYR A 27 -3.09 6.37 -0.76
N GLY A 28 -3.10 7.20 -1.82
CA GLY A 28 -1.96 8.00 -2.22
C GLY A 28 -1.50 8.91 -1.08
N MET A 29 -2.41 9.69 -0.50
CA MET A 29 -2.10 10.60 0.61
C MET A 29 -1.61 9.87 1.86
N VAL A 30 -2.26 8.76 2.24
CA VAL A 30 -1.87 8.01 3.44
C VAL A 30 -0.51 7.35 3.26
N GLY A 31 -0.28 6.66 2.14
CA GLY A 31 1.01 6.03 1.85
C GLY A 31 2.13 7.04 1.74
N TRP A 32 1.89 8.15 1.04
CA TRP A 32 2.86 9.22 0.89
C TRP A 32 3.21 9.89 2.22
N SER A 33 2.21 10.15 3.07
CA SER A 33 2.43 10.67 4.43
C SER A 33 3.19 9.68 5.31
N MET A 34 2.88 8.38 5.20
CA MET A 34 3.58 7.32 5.92
C MET A 34 5.06 7.26 5.52
N GLU A 35 5.37 7.42 4.24
CA GLU A 35 6.75 7.45 3.75
C GLU A 35 7.52 8.68 4.23
N ILE A 36 6.89 9.86 4.25
CA ILE A 36 7.48 11.08 4.82
C ILE A 36 7.83 10.86 6.29
N VAL A 37 6.90 10.31 7.07
CA VAL A 37 7.15 9.98 8.48
C VAL A 37 8.28 8.96 8.61
N TRP A 38 8.28 7.91 7.78
CA TRP A 38 9.31 6.88 7.81
C TRP A 38 10.71 7.44 7.51
N THR A 39 10.83 8.27 6.47
CA THR A 39 12.12 8.85 6.07
C THR A 39 12.61 9.92 7.05
N GLY A 40 11.70 10.70 7.64
CA GLY A 40 12.03 11.63 8.73
C GLY A 40 12.49 10.90 10.01
N LEU A 41 11.83 9.79 10.39
CA LEU A 41 12.31 8.95 11.50
C LEU A 41 13.66 8.30 11.18
N TYR A 42 13.86 7.88 9.92
CA TYR A 42 15.13 7.33 9.48
C TYR A 42 16.26 8.36 9.59
N SER A 43 16.03 9.64 9.25
CA SER A 43 17.05 10.69 9.38
C SER A 43 17.44 10.95 10.84
N LEU A 44 16.50 10.81 11.79
CA LEU A 44 16.80 10.86 13.22
C LEU A 44 17.81 9.78 13.64
N THR A 45 17.62 8.55 13.17
CA THR A 45 18.53 7.43 13.50
C THR A 45 19.95 7.62 12.94
N HIS A 46 20.12 8.54 11.98
CA HIS A 46 21.39 8.94 11.39
C HIS A 46 21.94 10.25 11.97
N GLY A 47 21.38 10.72 13.08
CA GLY A 47 21.86 11.90 13.81
C GLY A 47 21.32 13.24 13.32
N ASN A 48 20.36 13.25 12.38
CA ASN A 48 19.70 14.48 11.94
C ASN A 48 18.45 14.75 12.76
N ALA A 49 18.58 15.59 13.80
CA ALA A 49 17.47 15.97 14.66
C ALA A 49 16.44 16.91 14.00
N SER A 50 16.74 17.44 12.80
CA SER A 50 15.80 18.26 12.02
C SER A 50 14.69 17.43 11.36
N LEU A 51 14.77 16.09 11.42
CA LEU A 51 13.78 15.17 10.85
C LEU A 51 13.50 15.40 9.37
N GLU A 52 14.55 15.77 8.61
CA GLU A 52 14.42 15.95 7.17
C GLU A 52 13.94 14.65 6.52
N ALA A 53 12.88 14.77 5.73
CA ALA A 53 12.20 13.67 5.06
C ALA A 53 12.21 13.90 3.55
N TYR A 54 12.28 12.80 2.81
CA TYR A 54 12.36 12.85 1.36
C TYR A 54 11.45 11.76 0.78
N THR A 55 10.70 12.11 -0.24
CA THR A 55 9.85 11.18 -0.99
C THR A 55 9.70 11.69 -2.41
N SER A 56 9.48 10.79 -3.35
CA SER A 56 9.23 11.13 -4.74
C SER A 56 7.75 11.28 -5.01
N LEU A 57 7.40 12.19 -5.93
CA LEU A 57 6.02 12.34 -6.39
C LEU A 57 5.47 11.03 -7.02
N TRP A 58 6.36 10.18 -7.57
CA TRP A 58 5.97 8.86 -8.09
C TRP A 58 5.37 7.96 -7.01
N MET A 59 5.78 8.12 -5.75
CA MET A 59 5.28 7.31 -4.63
C MET A 59 3.80 7.57 -4.36
N PHE A 60 3.35 8.81 -4.54
CA PHE A 60 1.92 9.12 -4.44
C PHE A 60 1.08 8.26 -5.41
N PHE A 61 1.53 8.11 -6.67
CA PHE A 61 0.81 7.31 -7.66
C PHE A 61 0.89 5.81 -7.37
N ILE A 62 2.03 5.32 -6.87
CA ILE A 62 2.21 3.92 -6.51
C ILE A 62 1.33 3.56 -5.32
N TYR A 63 1.34 4.37 -4.26
CA TYR A 63 0.45 4.18 -3.11
C TYR A 63 -1.03 4.35 -3.49
N GLY A 64 -1.37 5.30 -4.35
CA GLY A 64 -2.76 5.44 -4.83
C GLY A 64 -3.26 4.20 -5.57
N SER A 65 -2.36 3.52 -6.29
CA SER A 65 -2.64 2.26 -6.99
C SER A 65 -2.92 1.08 -6.04
N ALA A 66 -2.73 1.24 -4.73
CA ALA A 66 -3.13 0.24 -3.73
C ALA A 66 -4.64 -0.09 -3.76
N ILE A 67 -5.46 0.77 -4.39
CA ILE A 67 -6.87 0.47 -4.66
C ILE A 67 -7.07 -0.84 -5.45
N PHE A 68 -6.12 -1.22 -6.31
CA PHE A 68 -6.21 -2.48 -7.05
C PHE A 68 -5.97 -3.73 -6.17
N LEU A 69 -5.49 -3.54 -4.93
CA LEU A 69 -5.26 -4.61 -3.96
C LEU A 69 -6.48 -4.88 -3.07
N GLU A 70 -7.53 -4.08 -3.17
CA GLU A 70 -8.73 -4.24 -2.34
C GLU A 70 -9.46 -5.58 -2.50
N PRO A 71 -9.61 -6.15 -3.71
CA PRO A 71 -10.17 -7.49 -3.84
C PRO A 71 -9.34 -8.52 -3.04
N LEU A 72 -8.01 -8.33 -2.99
CA LEU A 72 -7.14 -9.18 -2.21
C LEU A 72 -7.33 -8.95 -0.71
N HIS A 73 -7.49 -7.70 -0.25
CA HIS A 73 -7.85 -7.40 1.15
C HIS A 73 -9.07 -8.22 1.60
N ASP A 74 -10.07 -8.35 0.74
CA ASP A 74 -11.30 -9.09 1.05
C ASP A 74 -11.13 -10.61 1.02
N ILE A 75 -10.32 -11.14 0.09
CA ILE A 75 -10.05 -12.58 -0.04
C ILE A 75 -9.32 -13.10 1.21
N ILE A 76 -8.27 -12.42 1.66
CA ILE A 76 -7.42 -12.91 2.77
C ILE A 76 -7.91 -12.45 4.14
N ARG A 77 -9.05 -11.75 4.22
CA ARG A 77 -9.57 -11.12 5.44
C ARG A 77 -9.75 -12.07 6.62
N SER A 78 -10.15 -13.32 6.35
CA SER A 78 -10.39 -14.34 7.38
C SER A 78 -9.13 -15.09 7.81
N TRP A 79 -7.99 -14.84 7.16
CA TRP A 79 -6.74 -15.55 7.43
C TRP A 79 -6.07 -15.01 8.70
N ASN A 80 -5.15 -15.79 9.25
CA ASN A 80 -4.33 -15.37 10.39
C ASN A 80 -3.53 -14.09 10.03
N ILE A 81 -3.44 -13.15 10.99
CA ILE A 81 -2.70 -11.89 10.87
C ILE A 81 -1.25 -12.09 10.39
N PHE A 82 -0.58 -13.16 10.82
CA PHE A 82 0.80 -13.46 10.39
C PHE A 82 0.88 -13.82 8.91
N LEU A 83 -0.02 -14.68 8.43
CA LEU A 83 -0.07 -15.05 7.02
C LEU A 83 -0.39 -13.83 6.14
N ARG A 84 -1.33 -12.99 6.58
CA ARG A 84 -1.70 -11.77 5.86
C ARG A 84 -0.53 -10.82 5.75
N GLY A 85 0.16 -10.53 6.85
CA GLY A 85 1.29 -9.63 6.80
C GLY A 85 2.46 -10.16 5.97
N ILE A 86 2.72 -11.49 5.96
CA ILE A 86 3.72 -12.09 5.06
C ILE A 86 3.32 -11.89 3.59
N ILE A 87 2.05 -12.10 3.24
CA ILE A 87 1.54 -11.86 1.88
C ILE A 87 1.75 -10.39 1.50
N TRP A 88 1.47 -9.45 2.41
CA TRP A 88 1.69 -8.03 2.13
C TRP A 88 3.14 -7.70 1.89
N VAL A 89 4.07 -8.24 2.68
CA VAL A 89 5.51 -8.02 2.45
C VAL A 89 5.91 -8.47 1.04
N VAL A 90 5.50 -9.67 0.63
CA VAL A 90 5.84 -10.21 -0.70
C VAL A 90 5.24 -9.35 -1.82
N ILE A 91 3.98 -8.94 -1.67
CA ILE A 91 3.29 -8.12 -2.68
C ILE A 91 3.89 -6.72 -2.77
N ILE A 92 4.14 -6.07 -1.63
CA ILE A 92 4.72 -4.73 -1.59
C ILE A 92 6.11 -4.75 -2.20
N TRP A 93 6.96 -5.72 -1.88
CA TRP A 93 8.25 -5.89 -2.56
C TRP A 93 8.11 -6.14 -4.05
N GLY A 94 7.14 -6.94 -4.47
CA GLY A 94 6.86 -7.16 -5.89
C GLY A 94 6.47 -5.86 -6.61
N ILE A 95 5.65 -5.02 -5.96
CA ILE A 95 5.23 -3.72 -6.49
C ILE A 95 6.42 -2.76 -6.52
N GLU A 96 7.15 -2.59 -5.41
CA GLU A 96 8.35 -1.74 -5.37
C GLU A 96 9.35 -2.16 -6.45
N TYR A 97 9.68 -3.45 -6.53
CA TYR A 97 10.65 -3.92 -7.52
C TYR A 97 10.16 -3.67 -8.95
N SER A 98 8.94 -4.08 -9.28
CA SER A 98 8.41 -3.94 -10.65
C SER A 98 8.26 -2.48 -11.07
N THR A 99 7.65 -1.65 -10.23
CA THR A 99 7.45 -0.22 -10.52
C THR A 99 8.78 0.53 -10.58
N GLY A 100 9.71 0.23 -9.68
CA GLY A 100 11.07 0.76 -9.70
C GLY A 100 11.83 0.38 -10.99
N LYS A 101 11.74 -0.88 -11.43
CA LYS A 101 12.35 -1.32 -12.70
C LYS A 101 11.72 -0.63 -13.91
N ILE A 102 10.39 -0.49 -13.93
CA ILE A 102 9.67 0.20 -15.02
C ILE A 102 10.12 1.66 -15.11
N LEU A 103 10.16 2.38 -13.98
CA LEU A 103 10.57 3.78 -13.95
C LEU A 103 12.05 3.95 -14.34
N LEU A 104 12.92 3.05 -13.88
CA LEU A 104 14.32 3.04 -14.28
C LEU A 104 14.50 2.76 -15.78
N SER A 105 13.70 1.86 -16.35
CA SER A 105 13.79 1.50 -17.77
C SER A 105 13.23 2.56 -18.70
N LEU A 106 12.16 3.25 -18.30
CA LEU A 106 11.47 4.21 -19.16
C LEU A 106 12.03 5.63 -19.03
N LEU A 107 12.44 6.02 -17.82
CA LEU A 107 12.80 7.39 -17.50
C LEU A 107 14.25 7.53 -17.03
N HIS A 108 14.96 6.40 -16.81
CA HIS A 108 16.33 6.39 -16.27
C HIS A 108 16.48 7.11 -14.92
N VAL A 109 15.40 7.15 -14.12
CA VAL A 109 15.40 7.75 -12.79
C VAL A 109 15.14 6.70 -11.71
N TYR A 110 15.72 6.92 -10.53
CA TYR A 110 15.37 6.20 -9.32
C TYR A 110 14.30 7.00 -8.57
N PRO A 111 13.03 6.55 -8.56
CA PRO A 111 11.97 7.23 -7.79
C PRO A 111 12.25 7.15 -6.28
N TRP A 112 12.87 6.07 -5.82
CA TRP A 112 13.50 5.94 -4.51
C TRP A 112 14.78 5.14 -4.71
N ARG A 113 15.69 5.23 -3.75
CA ARG A 113 16.94 4.46 -3.79
C ARG A 113 17.33 3.99 -2.40
N TYR A 114 17.36 2.68 -2.23
CA TYR A 114 17.88 2.04 -1.03
C TYR A 114 19.38 1.79 -1.14
N TYR A 115 20.07 1.88 0.00
CA TYR A 115 21.49 1.60 0.12
C TYR A 115 21.73 0.58 1.23
N GLY A 116 22.87 -0.12 1.16
CA GLY A 116 23.32 -1.08 2.17
C GLY A 116 23.20 -2.54 1.75
N LYS A 117 23.62 -3.44 2.65
CA LYS A 117 23.79 -4.88 2.36
C LYS A 117 22.50 -5.60 1.96
N PHE A 118 21.36 -5.14 2.46
CA PHE A 118 20.05 -5.76 2.22
C PHE A 118 19.28 -5.11 1.06
N ALA A 119 19.89 -4.15 0.37
CA ALA A 119 19.29 -3.51 -0.80
C ALA A 119 19.50 -4.39 -2.05
N VAL A 120 18.39 -4.75 -2.70
CA VAL A 120 18.36 -5.50 -3.96
C VAL A 120 18.20 -4.51 -5.09
N GLU A 121 19.23 -4.37 -5.93
CA GLU A 121 19.31 -3.42 -7.04
C GLU A 121 19.02 -1.95 -6.66
N GLY A 122 19.07 -1.62 -5.37
CA GLY A 122 18.67 -0.31 -4.84
C GLY A 122 17.16 -0.03 -4.90
N LEU A 123 16.33 -0.99 -5.29
CA LEU A 123 14.88 -0.83 -5.48
C LEU A 123 14.06 -1.43 -4.34
N VAL A 124 14.53 -2.52 -3.73
CA VAL A 124 13.86 -3.17 -2.60
C VAL A 124 14.85 -3.39 -1.48
N ARG A 125 14.39 -3.27 -0.23
CA ARG A 125 15.19 -3.55 0.97
C ARG A 125 14.57 -4.68 1.79
N ILE A 126 15.30 -5.78 1.96
CA ILE A 126 14.77 -7.00 2.58
C ILE A 126 14.60 -6.84 4.10
N ASP A 127 15.47 -6.06 4.75
CA ASP A 127 15.39 -5.74 6.18
C ASP A 127 14.18 -4.84 6.52
N TYR A 128 13.49 -4.27 5.53
CA TYR A 128 12.25 -3.51 5.73
C TYR A 128 10.99 -4.39 5.78
N ALA A 129 11.13 -5.72 5.71
CA ALA A 129 10.01 -6.66 5.87
C ALA A 129 9.09 -6.34 7.08
N PRO A 130 9.60 -6.06 8.30
CA PRO A 130 8.73 -5.76 9.42
C PRO A 130 7.92 -4.47 9.23
N ALA A 131 8.51 -3.45 8.60
CA ALA A 131 7.83 -2.20 8.28
C ALA A 131 6.71 -2.43 7.26
N TRP A 132 7.00 -3.18 6.19
CA TRP A 132 6.01 -3.52 5.17
C TRP A 132 4.90 -4.44 5.66
N PHE A 133 5.22 -5.34 6.61
CA PHE A 133 4.23 -6.16 7.29
C PHE A 133 3.19 -5.27 7.99
N VAL A 134 3.64 -4.30 8.78
CA VAL A 134 2.77 -3.37 9.51
C VAL A 134 2.01 -2.47 8.54
N ALA A 135 2.68 -1.94 7.52
CA ALA A 135 2.05 -1.11 6.50
C ALA A 135 0.91 -1.84 5.79
N GLY A 136 1.12 -3.08 5.33
CA GLY A 136 0.08 -3.89 4.70
C GLY A 136 -1.17 -4.04 5.56
N LEU A 137 -1.00 -4.37 6.85
CA LEU A 137 -2.11 -4.48 7.79
C LEU A 137 -2.82 -3.13 8.04
N LEU A 138 -2.07 -2.02 7.98
CA LEU A 138 -2.61 -0.67 8.08
C LEU A 138 -3.46 -0.32 6.85
N PHE A 139 -3.00 -0.65 5.64
CA PHE A 139 -3.77 -0.48 4.40
C PHE A 139 -5.05 -1.31 4.39
N GLU A 140 -5.02 -2.55 4.88
CA GLU A 140 -6.24 -3.36 5.08
C GLU A 140 -7.22 -2.71 6.08
N ARG A 141 -6.71 -2.05 7.13
CA ARG A 141 -7.55 -1.34 8.09
C ARG A 141 -8.19 -0.12 7.44
N ILE A 142 -7.44 0.63 6.63
CA ILE A 142 -7.96 1.77 5.87
C ILE A 142 -9.06 1.32 4.92
N HIS A 143 -8.83 0.26 4.15
CA HIS A 143 -9.83 -0.35 3.27
C HIS A 143 -11.16 -0.61 4.00
N ARG A 144 -11.09 -1.29 5.16
CA ARG A 144 -12.27 -1.56 5.98
C ARG A 144 -12.98 -0.31 6.49
N ILE A 145 -12.26 0.77 6.74
CA ILE A 145 -12.85 2.05 7.17
C ILE A 145 -13.57 2.69 5.99
N LEU A 146 -12.95 2.69 4.80
CA LEU A 146 -13.54 3.23 3.58
C LEU A 146 -14.83 2.49 3.22
N ASP A 147 -14.85 1.16 3.27
CA ASP A 147 -16.05 0.36 3.01
C ASP A 147 -17.21 0.75 3.95
N ARG A 148 -16.92 0.98 5.25
CA ARG A 148 -17.95 1.39 6.23
C ARG A 148 -18.49 2.79 5.94
N VAL A 149 -17.63 3.72 5.53
CA VAL A 149 -18.04 5.09 5.19
C VAL A 149 -18.93 5.08 3.95
N VAL A 150 -18.57 4.29 2.93
CA VAL A 150 -19.38 4.15 1.71
C VAL A 150 -20.75 3.54 2.01
N ILE A 151 -20.82 2.50 2.85
CA ILE A 151 -22.09 1.90 3.26
C ILE A 151 -22.95 2.92 4.02
N LYS A 152 -22.36 3.70 4.94
CA LYS A 152 -23.09 4.72 5.71
C LYS A 152 -23.65 5.84 4.83
N GLN A 153 -23.01 6.18 3.71
CA GLN A 153 -23.51 7.19 2.78
C GLN A 153 -24.66 6.70 1.89
N ARG A 154 -24.90 5.38 1.82
CA ARG A 154 -25.97 4.77 1.01
C ARG A 154 -27.26 4.46 1.79
N ASN A 155 -27.22 4.52 3.12
CA ASN A 155 -28.36 4.33 4.01
C ASN A 155 -28.85 5.68 4.54
#